data_AF-A0A968J5J2-F1
#
_entry.id   AF-A0A968J5J2-F1
#
_cell.length_a   1.000
_cell.length_b   1.000
_cell.length_c   1.000
_cell.angle_alpha   90.00
_cell.angle_beta   90.00
_cell.angle_gamma   90.00
#
_symmetry.space_group_name_H-M   'P 1'
#
loop_
_entity.id
_entity.type
_entity.pdbx_description
1 polymer ?
#
loop_
_entity_poly.entity_id
_entity_poly.type
_entity_poly.pdbx_seq_one_letter_code
_entity_poly.pdbx_strand_id
1 'polypeptide(L)'
;FLASDAATSQPVGAVWLRLMVGENKGYGYIDDNTPELYIAILPEYRGQGIGTQLLSHLFNSECWSPSISLSVSVGNSAVRLYERFGFTVVGKSCDSMTMRRD
;
A
#
# COMPACT_ATOMS: atom_id res chain seq x y z
N PHE A 1 -2.52 -0.13 -10.38
CA PHE A 1 -2.19 1.13 -11.06
C PHE A 1 -0.68 1.25 -11.21
N LEU A 2 -0.23 1.71 -12.38
CA LEU A 2 1.18 1.94 -12.71
C LEU A 2 1.42 3.44 -12.82
N ALA A 3 2.51 3.92 -12.24
CA ALA A 3 3.06 5.24 -12.51
C ALA A 3 4.23 5.09 -13.47
N SER A 4 4.20 5.86 -14.55
CA SER A 4 5.28 5.92 -15.54
C SER A 4 5.82 7.35 -15.63
N ASP A 5 7.12 7.46 -15.87
CA ASP A 5 7.76 8.72 -16.21
C ASP A 5 7.21 9.24 -17.55
N ALA A 6 6.79 10.51 -17.59
CA ALA A 6 6.10 11.06 -18.74
C ALA A 6 7.01 11.26 -19.97
N ALA A 7 8.32 11.44 -19.76
CA ALA A 7 9.26 11.67 -20.85
C ALA A 7 9.74 10.35 -21.48
N THR A 8 9.98 9.34 -20.65
CA THR A 8 10.61 8.07 -21.04
C THR A 8 9.62 6.91 -21.15
N SER A 9 8.40 7.07 -20.65
CA SER A 9 7.42 5.98 -20.46
C SER A 9 7.90 4.85 -19.54
N GLN A 10 9.01 5.03 -18.82
CA GLN A 10 9.55 4.04 -17.91
C GLN A 10 8.62 3.87 -16.69
N PRO A 11 8.30 2.64 -16.26
CA PRO A 11 7.59 2.42 -15.00
C PRO A 11 8.43 2.83 -13.79
N VAL A 12 7.90 3.73 -12.95
CA VAL A 12 8.59 4.30 -11.78
C VAL A 12 7.95 3.92 -10.45
N GLY A 13 6.72 3.43 -10.48
CA GLY A 13 6.05 2.91 -9.31
C GLY A 13 4.76 2.18 -9.66
N ALA A 14 4.26 1.39 -8.72
CA ALA A 14 3.01 0.66 -8.88
C ALA A 14 2.32 0.49 -7.54
N VAL A 15 1.00 0.39 -7.58
CA VAL A 15 0.16 -0.04 -6.46
C VAL A 15 -0.84 -1.08 -6.92
N TRP A 16 -1.08 -2.10 -6.12
CA TRP A 16 -2.08 -3.13 -6.37
C TRP A 16 -2.60 -3.71 -5.07
N LEU A 17 -3.76 -4.37 -5.17
CA LEU A 17 -4.39 -5.13 -4.09
C LEU A 17 -4.31 -6.61 -4.43
N ARG A 18 -4.12 -7.46 -3.41
CA ARG A 18 -4.21 -8.90 -3.56
C ARG A 18 -4.85 -9.53 -2.34
N LEU A 19 -5.87 -10.37 -2.56
CA LEU A 19 -6.43 -11.20 -1.50
C LEU A 19 -5.50 -12.38 -1.23
N MET A 20 -4.90 -12.40 -0.04
CA MET A 20 -3.88 -13.36 0.37
C MET A 20 -4.45 -14.27 1.45
N VAL A 21 -4.71 -15.54 1.12
CA VAL A 21 -5.43 -16.49 2.01
C VAL A 21 -4.67 -17.80 2.17
N GLY A 22 -5.01 -18.58 3.20
CA GLY A 22 -4.46 -19.91 3.45
C GLY A 22 -2.94 -19.90 3.70
N GLU A 23 -2.18 -20.64 2.91
CA GLU A 23 -0.71 -20.69 3.00
C GLU A 23 -0.03 -19.46 2.37
N ASN A 24 -0.77 -18.63 1.63
CA ASN A 24 -0.25 -17.45 0.95
C ASN A 24 -0.44 -16.16 1.76
N LYS A 25 -0.67 -16.22 3.07
CA LYS A 25 -0.88 -15.04 3.91
C LYS A 25 0.36 -14.14 3.84
N GLY A 26 0.17 -12.87 3.52
CA GLY A 26 1.25 -11.89 3.56
C GLY A 26 1.44 -11.35 4.97
N TYR A 27 2.46 -10.49 5.13
CA TYR A 27 2.74 -9.85 6.42
C TYR A 27 1.62 -8.91 6.87
N GLY A 28 0.77 -8.47 5.94
CA GLY A 28 -0.37 -7.59 6.20
C GLY A 28 -1.67 -8.33 6.48
N TYR A 29 -1.65 -9.66 6.56
CA TYR A 29 -2.86 -10.47 6.70
C TYR A 29 -3.63 -10.16 7.98
N ILE A 30 -4.95 -10.00 7.85
CA ILE A 30 -5.88 -9.79 8.97
C ILE A 30 -6.94 -10.90 8.99
N ASP A 31 -7.58 -11.13 7.84
CA ASP A 31 -8.60 -12.16 7.64
C ASP A 31 -8.70 -12.52 6.15
N ASP A 32 -9.50 -13.54 5.82
CA ASP A 32 -9.64 -14.05 4.46
C ASP A 32 -10.48 -13.17 3.51
N ASN A 33 -11.00 -12.03 4.00
CA ASN A 33 -11.82 -11.09 3.22
C ASN A 33 -11.11 -9.75 2.97
N THR A 34 -10.00 -9.47 3.66
CA THR A 34 -9.27 -8.21 3.59
C THR A 34 -8.08 -8.34 2.62
N PRO A 35 -8.15 -7.75 1.41
CA PRO A 35 -7.00 -7.71 0.52
C PRO A 35 -5.86 -6.88 1.08
N GLU A 36 -4.63 -7.31 0.79
CA GLU A 36 -3.41 -6.61 1.14
C GLU A 36 -3.01 -5.63 0.03
N LEU A 37 -2.63 -4.42 0.43
CA LEU A 37 -2.07 -3.38 -0.42
C LEU A 37 -0.57 -3.52 -0.52
N TYR A 38 -0.10 -3.53 -1.77
CA TYR A 38 1.30 -3.50 -2.11
C TYR A 38 1.58 -2.25 -2.93
N ILE A 39 2.61 -1.50 -2.55
CA ILE A 39 3.05 -0.30 -3.23
C ILE A 39 4.57 -0.24 -3.28
N ALA A 40 5.10 0.10 -4.44
CA ALA A 40 6.53 0.26 -4.64
C ALA A 40 6.79 1.47 -5.55
N ILE A 41 7.83 2.24 -5.20
CA ILE A 41 8.30 3.39 -5.97
C ILE A 41 9.83 3.30 -5.98
N LEU A 42 10.40 3.48 -7.18
CA LEU A 42 11.85 3.55 -7.38
C LEU A 42 12.47 4.62 -6.46
N PRO A 43 13.60 4.35 -5.79
CA PRO A 43 14.19 5.25 -4.79
C PRO A 43 14.32 6.71 -5.24
N GLU A 44 14.78 6.94 -6.46
CA GLU A 44 15.01 8.25 -7.07
C GLU A 44 13.71 9.03 -7.38
N TYR A 45 12.56 8.35 -7.37
CA TYR A 45 11.23 8.94 -7.57
C TYR A 45 10.44 9.12 -6.27
N ARG A 46 11.02 8.79 -5.11
CA ARG A 46 10.38 8.97 -3.80
C ARG A 46 10.37 10.44 -3.38
N GLY A 47 9.42 10.81 -2.52
CA GLY A 47 9.28 12.18 -2.02
C GLY A 47 8.63 13.17 -3.00
N GLN A 48 8.31 12.74 -4.22
CA GLN A 48 7.73 13.58 -5.28
C GLN A 48 6.19 13.52 -5.35
N GLY A 49 5.53 12.95 -4.34
CA GLY A 49 4.07 12.84 -4.30
C GLY A 49 3.47 11.67 -5.11
N ILE A 50 4.28 10.85 -5.79
CA ILE A 50 3.81 9.71 -6.61
C ILE A 50 3.01 8.70 -5.77
N GLY A 51 3.45 8.40 -4.54
CA GLY A 51 2.73 7.48 -3.66
C GLY A 51 1.33 7.98 -3.30
N THR A 52 1.18 9.30 -3.09
CA THR A 52 -0.12 9.92 -2.90
C THR A 52 -0.99 9.75 -4.13
N GLN A 53 -0.46 10.02 -5.33
CA GLN A 53 -1.22 9.87 -6.58
C GLN A 53 -1.67 8.42 -6.80
N LEU A 54 -0.76 7.45 -6.62
CA LEU A 54 -1.06 6.03 -6.75
C LEU A 54 -2.19 5.60 -5.80
N LEU A 55 -2.10 5.98 -4.52
CA LEU A 55 -3.13 5.66 -3.53
C LEU A 55 -4.45 6.37 -3.83
N SER A 56 -4.43 7.65 -4.21
CA SER A 56 -5.63 8.38 -4.63
C SER A 56 -6.32 7.71 -5.82
N HIS A 57 -5.57 7.27 -6.82
CA HIS A 57 -6.14 6.52 -7.95
C HIS A 57 -6.73 5.18 -7.52
N LEU A 58 -6.06 4.46 -6.62
CA LEU A 58 -6.57 3.20 -6.09
C LEU A 58 -7.92 3.39 -5.37
N PHE A 59 -8.01 4.33 -4.44
CA PHE A 59 -9.21 4.53 -3.63
C PHE A 59 -10.35 5.24 -4.36
N ASN A 60 -10.05 5.96 -5.44
CA ASN A 60 -11.08 6.52 -6.32
C ASN A 60 -11.55 5.53 -7.40
N SER A 61 -10.97 4.32 -7.47
CA SER A 61 -11.39 3.29 -8.42
C SER A 61 -12.54 2.45 -7.88
N GLU A 62 -13.37 1.90 -8.77
CA GLU A 62 -14.47 0.98 -8.42
C GLU A 62 -13.97 -0.39 -7.90
N CYS A 63 -12.67 -0.67 -8.01
CA CYS A 63 -12.06 -1.93 -7.59
C CYS A 63 -11.72 -2.00 -6.09
N TRP A 64 -12.16 -1.04 -5.28
CA TRP A 64 -11.85 -1.00 -3.86
C TRP A 64 -12.69 -2.00 -3.05
N SER A 65 -12.11 -2.52 -1.98
CA SER A 65 -12.77 -3.41 -1.02
C SER A 65 -13.13 -2.63 0.24
N PRO A 66 -14.23 -2.96 0.96
CA PRO A 66 -14.62 -2.30 2.21
C PRO A 66 -13.54 -2.27 3.29
N SER A 67 -12.51 -3.12 3.20
CA SER A 67 -11.36 -3.11 4.09
C SER A 67 -10.12 -3.46 3.29
N ILE A 68 -9.02 -2.77 3.57
CA ILE A 68 -7.71 -3.00 2.97
C ILE A 68 -6.66 -2.99 4.07
N SER A 69 -5.75 -3.95 4.05
CA SER A 69 -4.62 -4.02 4.97
C SER A 69 -3.29 -3.79 4.28
N LEU A 70 -2.25 -3.45 5.05
CA LEU A 70 -0.87 -3.45 4.60
C LEU A 70 0.07 -3.79 5.76
N SER A 71 1.30 -4.17 5.42
CA SER A 71 2.39 -4.27 6.38
C SER A 71 3.49 -3.28 6.01
N VAL A 72 4.02 -2.59 7.00
CA VAL A 72 5.05 -1.58 6.83
C VAL A 72 6.14 -1.74 7.88
N SER A 73 7.40 -1.72 7.48
CA SER A 73 8.52 -1.81 8.41
C SER A 73 8.52 -0.65 9.41
N VAL A 74 8.90 -0.93 10.65
CA VAL A 74 9.11 0.11 11.66
C VAL A 74 10.17 1.10 11.17
N GLY A 75 9.89 2.40 11.27
CA GLY A 75 10.79 3.47 10.80
C GLY A 75 10.64 3.85 9.32
N ASN A 76 9.80 3.15 8.54
CA ASN A 76 9.54 3.55 7.16
C ASN A 76 8.77 4.88 7.11
N SER A 77 9.26 5.86 6.34
CA SER A 77 8.64 7.17 6.19
C SER A 77 7.23 7.12 5.57
N ALA A 78 6.89 6.03 4.89
CA ALA A 78 5.57 5.82 4.29
C ALA A 78 4.44 5.65 5.33
N VAL A 79 4.75 5.37 6.60
CA VAL A 79 3.73 5.27 7.67
C VAL A 79 2.84 6.51 7.70
N ARG A 80 3.43 7.70 7.65
CA ARG A 80 2.69 8.97 7.63
C ARG A 80 1.84 9.15 6.37
N LEU A 81 2.24 8.55 5.25
CA LEU A 81 1.42 8.55 4.04
C LEU A 81 0.17 7.69 4.27
N TYR A 82 0.33 6.47 4.78
CA TYR A 82 -0.78 5.57 5.06
C TYR A 82 -1.76 6.16 6.09
N GLU A 83 -1.27 6.76 7.17
CA GLU A 83 -2.10 7.45 8.17
C GLU A 83 -2.97 8.56 7.55
N ARG A 84 -2.42 9.36 6.63
CA ARG A 84 -3.20 10.39 5.89
C ARG A 84 -4.27 9.78 4.98
N PHE A 85 -4.03 8.57 4.48
CA PHE A 85 -5.00 7.78 3.75
C PHE A 85 -5.86 6.92 4.70
N GLY A 86 -6.02 7.30 5.96
CA GLY A 86 -6.96 6.68 6.89
C GLY A 86 -6.60 5.27 7.35
N PHE A 87 -5.37 4.81 7.11
CA PHE A 87 -4.89 3.57 7.72
C PHE A 87 -4.60 3.78 9.20
N THR A 88 -4.96 2.79 10.01
CA THR A 88 -4.70 2.74 11.45
C THR A 88 -3.91 1.49 11.78
N VAL A 89 -3.08 1.53 12.82
CA VAL A 89 -2.29 0.36 13.26
C VAL A 89 -3.21 -0.62 13.98
N VAL A 90 -3.23 -1.87 13.52
CA VAL A 90 -4.02 -2.97 14.11
C VAL A 90 -3.16 -4.11 14.65
N GLY A 91 -1.88 -4.15 14.28
CA GLY A 91 -0.92 -5.12 14.77
C GLY A 91 0.50 -4.57 14.72
N LYS A 92 1.36 -5.00 15.64
CA LYS A 92 2.76 -4.61 15.67
C LYS A 92 3.63 -5.79 16.05
N SER A 93 4.68 -5.99 15.26
CA SER A 93 5.78 -6.92 15.49
C SER A 93 7.05 -6.12 15.79
N CYS A 94 8.16 -6.80 16.09
CA CYS A 94 9.44 -6.13 16.33
C CYS A 94 9.88 -5.25 15.15
N ASP A 95 9.70 -5.74 13.92
CA ASP A 95 10.25 -5.10 12.72
C ASP A 95 9.20 -4.49 11.77
N SER A 96 7.91 -4.75 12.01
CA SER A 96 6.82 -4.29 11.15
C SER A 96 5.54 -3.95 11.91
N MET A 97 4.67 -3.18 11.26
CA MET A 97 3.34 -2.83 11.72
C MET A 97 2.35 -3.23 10.65
N THR A 98 1.27 -3.90 11.06
CA THR A 98 0.10 -4.16 10.22
C THR A 98 -0.86 -3.00 10.40
N MET A 99 -1.26 -2.39 9.29
CA MET A 99 -2.22 -1.30 9.26
C MET A 99 -3.45 -1.66 8.46
N ARG A 100 -4.60 -1.11 8.82
CA ARG A 100 -5.90 -1.34 8.18
C ARG A 100 -6.61 -0.03 7.89
N ARG A 101 -7.29 0.03 6.75
CA ARG A 101 -8.25 1.06 6.37
C ARG A 101 -9.60 0.39 6.13
N ASP A 102 -10.65 1.00 6.67
CA ASP A 102 -12.06 0.69 6.39
C ASP A 102 -12.68 1.71 5.40
#